data_AF-A0A6M4FJQ5-F1
#
_entry.id   AF-A0A6M4FJQ5-F1
#
_cell.length_a   1.000
_cell.length_b   1.000
_cell.length_c   1.000
_cell.angle_alpha   90.00
_cell.angle_beta   90.00
_cell.angle_gamma   90.00
#
_symmetry.space_group_name_H-M   'P 1'
#
loop_
_entity.id
_entity.type
_entity.pdbx_description
1 polymer ?
#
loop_
_entity_poly.entity_id
_entity_poly.type
_entity_poly.pdbx_seq_one_letter_code
_entity_poly.pdbx_strand_id
1 'polypeptide(L)'
;MLSFALGIGTQNTQGDWLEIYYPAPLFKPEASLVEAARRTLEAPMGNTTVSFLPEHCAALGQALKEAGHGEQAELADVLATSQRPLVATFLDSDTPPESVPEVYLKLHLLSHRLVKPHGVDLSGMFGLLRNIAWTNEGAIDIEELPARRLKARLAGRTLSVDCVDKFPKMTDYVVPKGIRIADTARVRLGAYLGEGTTVMHEGFCNFNAGTEGPGMIEGRISAGVMVGKGSDLGGGCSTMGTLSGGGNIVIKVGEGCLIGANAGIGIPLGDRCTVEAGLYITAGAKVAVLDDQGQEVKVVAARELAGQDDLLLRRNSTNGRIECLTNKSAIALNEALHAHN
;
A
#
# COMPACT_ATOMS: atom_id res chain seq x y z
N MET A 1 6.29 1.25 22.53
CA MET A 1 5.91 2.20 21.47
C MET A 1 5.77 1.44 20.16
N LEU A 2 4.71 1.69 19.38
CA LEU A 2 4.50 1.13 18.05
C LEU A 2 5.50 1.71 17.03
N SER A 3 5.63 3.03 16.97
CA SER A 3 6.47 3.70 15.99
C SER A 3 6.89 5.10 16.43
N PHE A 4 8.03 5.55 15.91
CA PHE A 4 8.52 6.92 16.03
C PHE A 4 9.11 7.37 14.71
N ALA A 5 8.95 8.64 14.35
CA ALA A 5 9.67 9.23 13.24
C ALA A 5 9.86 10.75 13.39
N LEU A 6 11.02 11.22 12.92
CA LEU A 6 11.28 12.62 12.65
C LEU A 6 10.95 12.92 11.18
N GLY A 7 10.18 13.97 10.95
CA GLY A 7 9.67 14.31 9.64
C GLY A 7 9.79 15.80 9.32
N ILE A 8 9.72 16.07 8.03
CA ILE A 8 9.65 17.39 7.41
C ILE A 8 8.45 17.39 6.48
N GLY A 9 7.69 18.47 6.43
CA GLY A 9 6.49 18.49 5.60
C GLY A 9 6.09 19.87 5.11
N THR A 10 4.95 19.91 4.44
CA THR A 10 4.39 21.13 3.86
C THR A 10 3.07 21.46 4.53
N GLN A 11 2.89 22.72 4.90
CA GLN A 11 1.62 23.28 5.37
C GLN A 11 1.07 24.29 4.36
N ASN A 12 -0.26 24.42 4.32
CA ASN A 12 -0.91 25.51 3.60
C ASN A 12 -0.80 26.83 4.39
N THR A 13 -1.34 27.91 3.83
CA THR A 13 -1.36 29.25 4.47
C THR A 13 -2.20 29.31 5.75
N GLN A 14 -3.05 28.31 6.01
CA GLN A 14 -3.84 28.19 7.23
C GLN A 14 -3.11 27.40 8.33
N GLY A 15 -1.94 26.83 8.03
CA GLY A 15 -1.17 25.97 8.94
C GLY A 15 -1.58 24.50 8.91
N ASP A 16 -2.48 24.09 8.00
CA ASP A 16 -2.87 22.69 7.85
C ASP A 16 -1.75 21.90 7.20
N TRP A 17 -1.41 20.74 7.77
CA TRP A 17 -0.51 19.78 7.14
C TRP A 17 -1.10 19.23 5.84
N LEU A 18 -0.35 19.38 4.75
CA LEU A 18 -0.66 18.76 3.47
C LEU A 18 0.02 17.41 3.35
N GLU A 19 1.31 17.34 3.68
CA GLU A 19 2.10 16.13 3.56
C GLU A 19 3.29 16.14 4.52
N ILE A 20 3.77 14.94 4.86
CA ILE A 20 4.95 14.75 5.70
C ILE A 20 5.83 13.66 5.07
N TYR A 21 7.11 13.97 4.90
CA TYR A 21 8.16 13.02 4.57
C TYR A 21 8.90 12.58 5.84
N TYR A 22 8.94 11.27 6.07
CA TYR A 22 9.72 10.64 7.14
C TYR A 22 10.90 9.88 6.52
N PRO A 23 12.13 10.41 6.57
CA PRO A 23 13.27 9.78 5.90
C PRO A 23 13.68 8.42 6.51
N ALA A 24 13.56 8.30 7.83
CA ALA A 24 13.97 7.11 8.58
C ALA A 24 12.93 6.78 9.68
N PRO A 25 11.71 6.35 9.31
CA PRO A 25 10.70 5.95 10.28
C PRO A 25 11.13 4.67 10.99
N LEU A 26 10.81 4.58 12.29
CA LEU A 26 11.13 3.41 13.11
C LEU A 26 9.87 2.65 13.48
N PHE A 27 9.89 1.33 13.32
CA PHE A 27 8.89 0.42 13.87
C PHE A 27 9.44 -0.26 15.12
N LYS A 28 8.70 -0.18 16.22
CA LYS A 28 9.10 -0.67 17.55
C LYS A 28 10.49 -0.14 17.97
N PRO A 29 10.69 1.20 18.03
CA PRO A 29 11.96 1.79 18.45
C PRO A 29 12.33 1.39 19.88
N GLU A 30 13.63 1.40 20.18
CA GLU A 30 14.12 1.17 21.54
C GLU A 30 13.62 2.24 22.52
N ALA A 31 13.39 1.86 23.77
CA ALA A 31 12.87 2.78 24.80
C ALA A 31 13.79 3.97 25.05
N SER A 32 15.11 3.76 25.02
CA SER A 32 16.12 4.82 25.22
C SER A 32 16.01 5.95 24.19
N LEU A 33 15.76 5.60 22.92
CA LEU A 33 15.51 6.58 21.86
C LEU A 33 14.27 7.42 22.15
N VAL A 34 13.18 6.71 22.48
CA VAL A 34 11.87 7.32 22.71
C VAL A 34 11.92 8.26 23.91
N GLU A 35 12.53 7.84 25.00
CA GLU A 35 12.70 8.65 26.22
C GLU A 35 13.53 9.90 25.94
N ALA A 36 14.64 9.77 25.21
CA ALA A 36 15.47 10.91 24.81
C ALA A 36 14.69 11.91 23.94
N ALA A 37 14.00 11.42 22.90
CA ALA A 37 13.20 12.27 22.01
C ALA A 37 12.03 12.94 22.73
N ARG A 38 11.27 12.19 23.54
CA ARG A 38 10.13 12.74 24.31
C ARG A 38 10.59 13.79 25.31
N ARG A 39 11.69 13.55 26.03
CA ARG A 39 12.25 14.51 26.98
C ARG A 39 12.69 15.80 26.30
N THR A 40 13.40 15.70 25.17
CA THR A 40 13.94 16.87 24.48
C THR A 40 12.86 17.69 23.78
N LEU A 41 11.81 17.05 23.26
CA LEU A 41 10.70 17.72 22.57
C LEU A 41 9.48 17.96 23.47
N GLU A 42 9.60 17.69 24.78
CA GLU A 42 8.51 17.80 25.76
C GLU A 42 7.21 17.08 25.32
N ALA A 43 7.36 15.93 24.64
CA ALA A 43 6.23 15.25 24.00
C ALA A 43 5.38 14.45 25.02
N PRO A 44 4.04 14.64 25.05
CA PRO A 44 3.15 13.97 26.00
C PRO A 44 3.02 12.48 25.71
N MET A 45 2.71 11.67 26.73
CA MET A 45 2.44 10.24 26.57
C MET A 45 1.26 9.96 25.63
N GLY A 46 1.22 8.77 25.03
CA GLY A 46 0.22 8.39 24.04
C GLY A 46 0.68 8.65 22.60
N ASN A 47 -0.25 8.42 21.66
CA ASN A 47 -0.06 8.83 20.27
C ASN A 47 -0.07 10.36 20.24
N THR A 48 1.00 10.95 19.73
CA THR A 48 1.13 12.40 19.67
C THR A 48 2.02 12.83 18.52
N THR A 49 1.76 14.04 18.03
CA THR A 49 2.58 14.73 17.05
C THR A 49 3.07 16.03 17.68
N VAL A 50 4.36 16.32 17.52
CA VAL A 50 4.99 17.52 18.08
C VAL A 50 5.69 18.26 16.97
N SER A 51 5.17 19.45 16.62
CA SER A 51 5.89 20.37 15.74
C SER A 51 7.09 20.94 16.48
N PHE A 52 8.23 21.03 15.81
CA PHE A 52 9.44 21.61 16.39
C PHE A 52 10.16 22.51 15.38
N LEU A 53 11.09 23.32 15.88
CA LEU A 53 11.84 24.29 15.09
C LEU A 53 13.26 23.78 14.82
N PRO A 54 13.93 24.25 13.76
CA PRO A 54 15.32 23.88 13.46
C PRO A 54 16.30 24.14 14.62
N GLU A 55 16.04 25.14 15.48
CA GLU A 55 16.84 25.43 16.68
C GLU A 55 16.79 24.33 17.75
N HIS A 56 15.74 23.49 17.76
CA HIS A 56 15.64 22.34 18.66
C HIS A 56 16.47 21.13 18.19
N CYS A 57 16.88 21.10 16.91
CA CYS A 57 17.58 19.96 16.31
C CYS A 57 18.91 19.63 17.00
N ALA A 58 19.70 20.65 17.38
CA ALA A 58 21.00 20.42 18.00
C ALA A 58 20.87 19.70 19.36
N ALA A 59 19.90 20.11 20.19
CA ALA A 59 19.62 19.45 21.46
C ALA A 59 19.07 18.03 21.24
N LEU A 60 18.19 17.85 20.25
CA LEU A 60 17.63 16.55 19.89
C LEU A 60 18.70 15.58 19.39
N GLY A 61 19.55 16.02 18.46
CA GLY A 61 20.66 15.24 17.92
C GLY A 61 21.63 14.80 19.03
N GLN A 62 22.03 15.72 19.91
CA GLN A 62 22.88 15.39 21.05
C GLN A 62 22.23 14.35 21.99
N ALA A 63 20.96 14.53 22.34
CA ALA A 63 20.23 13.60 23.21
C ALA A 63 20.10 12.20 22.59
N LEU A 64 19.81 12.11 21.29
CA LEU A 64 19.72 10.85 20.56
C LEU A 64 21.09 10.15 20.48
N LYS A 65 22.17 10.92 20.28
CA LYS A 65 23.53 10.41 20.24
C LYS A 65 23.99 9.87 21.60
N GLU A 66 23.69 10.59 22.69
CA GLU A 66 23.96 10.13 24.06
C GLU A 66 23.18 8.86 24.42
N ALA A 67 21.98 8.71 23.85
CA ALA A 67 21.18 7.49 23.98
C ALA A 67 21.63 6.34 23.06
N GLY A 68 22.68 6.53 22.25
CA GLY A 68 23.27 5.50 21.37
C GLY A 68 22.68 5.44 19.96
N HIS A 69 21.82 6.38 19.57
CA HIS A 69 21.06 6.34 18.31
C HIS A 69 21.65 7.29 17.26
N GLY A 70 22.85 6.96 16.78
CA GLY A 70 23.64 7.81 15.87
C GLY A 70 22.93 8.20 14.57
N GLU A 71 22.28 7.26 13.88
CA GLU A 71 21.59 7.55 12.61
C GLU A 71 20.45 8.56 12.78
N GLN A 72 19.72 8.48 13.89
CA GLN A 72 18.62 9.41 14.19
C GLN A 72 19.15 10.76 14.68
N ALA A 73 20.30 10.77 15.35
CA ALA A 73 21.00 12.01 15.70
C ALA A 73 21.46 12.76 14.45
N GLU A 74 22.10 12.07 13.50
CA GLU A 74 22.51 12.65 12.22
C GLU A 74 21.32 13.17 11.42
N LEU A 75 20.19 12.46 11.42
CA LEU A 75 18.95 12.95 10.82
C LEU A 75 18.48 14.26 11.48
N ALA A 76 18.46 14.32 12.82
CA ALA A 76 18.08 15.55 13.53
C ALA A 76 18.98 16.73 13.14
N ASP A 77 20.30 16.50 13.05
CA ASP A 77 21.27 17.52 12.63
C ASP A 77 21.00 18.02 11.21
N VAL A 78 20.67 17.14 10.26
CA VAL A 78 20.32 17.52 8.88
C VAL A 78 19.05 18.39 8.85
N LEU A 79 18.05 18.04 9.66
CA LEU A 79 16.78 18.79 9.74
C LEU A 79 16.97 20.22 10.27
N ALA A 80 18.07 20.53 10.96
CA ALA A 80 18.39 21.87 11.47
C ALA A 80 18.54 22.94 10.35
N THR A 81 18.67 22.52 9.09
CA THR A 81 18.78 23.42 7.92
C THR A 81 17.44 23.66 7.22
N SER A 82 16.36 23.04 7.70
CA SER A 82 15.04 23.10 7.08
C SER A 82 14.45 24.51 7.09
N GLN A 83 13.88 24.91 5.96
CA GLN A 83 12.98 26.07 5.85
C GLN A 83 11.49 25.66 5.89
N ARG A 84 11.22 24.36 6.08
CA ARG A 84 9.89 23.77 6.15
C ARG A 84 9.57 23.34 7.58
N PRO A 85 8.28 23.30 7.96
CA PRO A 85 7.86 22.77 9.26
C PRO A 85 8.42 21.37 9.53
N LEU A 86 8.93 21.17 10.75
CA LEU A 86 9.42 19.89 11.25
C LEU A 86 8.40 19.30 12.23
N VAL A 87 8.29 17.98 12.25
CA VAL A 87 7.36 17.24 13.12
C VAL A 87 7.98 15.95 13.62
N ALA A 88 7.80 15.67 14.91
CA ALA A 88 8.10 14.38 15.51
C ALA A 88 6.78 13.67 15.80
N THR A 89 6.63 12.45 15.29
CA THR A 89 5.41 11.66 15.45
C THR A 89 5.71 10.43 16.29
N PHE A 90 4.98 10.30 17.39
CA PHE A 90 5.10 9.22 18.36
C PHE A 90 3.79 8.42 18.34
N LEU A 91 3.88 7.12 18.07
CA LEU A 91 2.73 6.20 18.13
C LEU A 91 3.01 5.19 19.23
N ASP A 92 2.41 5.36 20.40
CA ASP A 92 2.56 4.40 21.51
C ASP A 92 1.84 3.09 21.19
N SER A 93 0.68 3.16 20.53
CA SER A 93 -0.18 2.02 20.20
C SER A 93 -0.81 2.15 18.81
N ASP A 94 -1.26 1.03 18.25
CA ASP A 94 -1.93 1.00 16.94
C ASP A 94 -3.44 1.23 17.09
N THR A 95 -3.83 2.51 17.06
CA THR A 95 -5.23 2.97 17.06
C THR A 95 -5.52 3.73 15.76
N PRO A 96 -6.79 3.96 15.40
CA PRO A 96 -7.12 4.80 14.23
C PRO A 96 -6.34 6.12 14.29
N PRO A 97 -5.71 6.56 13.18
CA PRO A 97 -4.97 7.81 13.18
C PRO A 97 -5.91 8.98 13.46
N GLU A 98 -5.40 9.99 14.17
CA GLU A 98 -6.16 11.20 14.54
C GLU A 98 -5.63 12.46 13.86
N SER A 99 -4.49 12.38 13.16
CA SER A 99 -3.88 13.51 12.48
C SER A 99 -3.18 13.13 11.17
N VAL A 100 -2.93 14.13 10.30
CA VAL A 100 -2.22 13.93 9.03
C VAL A 100 -0.81 13.35 9.22
N PRO A 101 0.03 13.85 10.16
CA PRO A 101 1.35 13.26 10.37
C PRO A 101 1.30 11.77 10.77
N GLU A 102 0.30 11.34 11.54
CA GLU A 102 0.12 9.92 11.89
C GLU A 102 -0.25 9.07 10.68
N VAL A 103 -1.17 9.55 9.83
CA VAL A 103 -1.54 8.85 8.59
C VAL A 103 -0.30 8.66 7.72
N TYR A 104 0.48 9.72 7.49
CA TYR A 104 1.70 9.63 6.69
C TYR A 104 2.71 8.67 7.31
N LEU A 105 2.87 8.64 8.64
CA LEU A 105 3.78 7.70 9.30
C LEU A 105 3.35 6.26 9.04
N LYS A 106 2.07 5.93 9.23
CA LYS A 106 1.56 4.57 8.98
C LYS A 106 1.72 4.14 7.52
N LEU A 107 1.51 5.05 6.56
CA LEU A 107 1.77 4.78 5.15
C LEU A 107 3.27 4.59 4.84
N HIS A 108 4.15 5.34 5.51
CA HIS A 108 5.60 5.12 5.41
C HIS A 108 6.00 3.76 5.99
N LEU A 109 5.43 3.33 7.12
CA LEU A 109 5.73 2.01 7.68
C LEU A 109 5.42 0.89 6.69
N LEU A 110 4.31 0.99 5.95
CA LEU A 110 3.95 0.06 4.88
C LEU A 110 4.96 0.11 3.73
N SER A 111 5.23 1.30 3.18
CA SER A 111 6.09 1.44 2.00
C SER A 111 7.56 1.21 2.27
N HIS A 112 8.05 1.44 3.50
CA HIS A 112 9.39 1.03 3.93
C HIS A 112 9.50 -0.48 4.19
N ARG A 113 8.39 -1.23 4.09
CA ARG A 113 8.28 -2.67 4.43
C ARG A 113 8.52 -2.99 5.91
N LEU A 114 8.32 -2.02 6.80
CA LEU A 114 8.44 -2.24 8.25
C LEU A 114 7.21 -2.96 8.81
N VAL A 115 6.06 -2.77 8.16
CA VAL A 115 4.83 -3.52 8.42
C VAL A 115 4.23 -3.99 7.09
N LYS A 116 3.55 -5.14 7.10
CA LYS A 116 2.81 -5.64 5.94
C LYS A 116 1.42 -4.99 5.88
N PRO A 117 0.74 -5.03 4.72
CA PRO A 117 -0.68 -4.70 4.64
C PRO A 117 -1.51 -5.43 5.70
N HIS A 118 -2.50 -4.72 6.25
CA HIS A 118 -3.30 -5.10 7.44
C HIS A 118 -2.52 -5.14 8.76
N GLY A 119 -1.26 -4.68 8.78
CA GLY A 119 -0.41 -4.63 9.97
C GLY A 119 -0.50 -3.34 10.79
N VAL A 120 -1.26 -2.35 10.33
CA VAL A 120 -1.53 -1.08 11.02
C VAL A 120 -2.97 -0.62 10.79
N ASP A 121 -3.60 0.00 11.79
CA ASP A 121 -4.95 0.54 11.68
C ASP A 121 -4.96 1.84 10.86
N LEU A 122 -5.69 1.86 9.75
CA LEU A 122 -5.86 3.01 8.86
C LEU A 122 -7.32 3.50 8.83
N SER A 123 -8.15 3.07 9.79
CA SER A 123 -9.55 3.43 9.88
C SER A 123 -9.72 4.96 9.99
N GLY A 124 -10.65 5.52 9.23
CA GLY A 124 -10.93 6.97 9.26
C GLY A 124 -9.92 7.87 8.55
N MET A 125 -8.78 7.36 8.06
CA MET A 125 -7.68 8.20 7.52
C MET A 125 -8.11 9.13 6.38
N PHE A 126 -9.10 8.73 5.57
CA PHE A 126 -9.59 9.53 4.44
C PHE A 126 -10.22 10.85 4.89
N GLY A 127 -10.78 10.90 6.10
CA GLY A 127 -11.35 12.12 6.68
C GLY A 127 -10.28 13.13 7.12
N LEU A 128 -9.06 12.66 7.38
CA LEU A 128 -7.92 13.49 7.79
C LEU A 128 -7.15 14.06 6.58
N LEU A 129 -7.01 13.27 5.51
CA LEU A 129 -6.24 13.67 4.34
C LEU A 129 -7.00 14.72 3.50
N ARG A 130 -6.33 15.78 3.07
CA ARG A 130 -6.88 16.77 2.14
C ARG A 130 -6.67 16.31 0.70
N ASN A 131 -7.51 16.77 -0.22
CA ASN A 131 -7.24 16.58 -1.65
C ASN A 131 -6.18 17.61 -2.06
N ILE A 132 -5.07 17.17 -2.65
CA ILE A 132 -3.86 17.99 -2.85
C ILE A 132 -3.50 18.02 -4.33
N ALA A 133 -3.02 19.17 -4.82
CA ALA A 133 -2.34 19.23 -6.11
C ALA A 133 -0.87 18.86 -5.93
N TRP A 134 -0.47 17.70 -6.44
CA TRP A 134 0.90 17.21 -6.45
C TRP A 134 1.62 17.80 -7.66
N THR A 135 2.57 18.68 -7.40
CA THR A 135 3.23 19.48 -8.43
C THR A 135 4.74 19.27 -8.44
N ASN A 136 5.40 19.75 -9.49
CA ASN A 136 6.87 19.78 -9.53
C ASN A 136 7.51 20.72 -8.49
N GLU A 137 6.73 21.54 -7.76
CA GLU A 137 7.18 22.37 -6.64
C GLU A 137 6.79 21.77 -5.26
N GLY A 138 6.28 20.53 -5.23
CA GLY A 138 5.76 19.86 -4.05
C GLY A 138 4.23 19.92 -3.92
N ALA A 139 3.72 19.59 -2.74
CA ALA A 139 2.30 19.67 -2.42
C ALA A 139 1.81 21.12 -2.39
N ILE A 140 0.69 21.38 -3.07
CA ILE A 140 0.00 22.67 -3.06
C ILE A 140 -1.46 22.42 -2.72
N ASP A 141 -1.99 23.20 -1.78
CA ASP A 141 -3.42 23.22 -1.48
C ASP A 141 -4.21 23.58 -2.74
N ILE A 142 -5.27 22.83 -3.04
CA ILE A 142 -6.09 23.06 -4.23
C ILE A 142 -6.62 24.50 -4.27
N GLU A 143 -6.97 25.05 -3.10
CA GLU A 143 -7.48 26.43 -2.99
C GLU A 143 -6.41 27.49 -3.28
N GLU A 144 -5.13 27.17 -3.10
CA GLU A 144 -4.01 28.08 -3.35
C GLU A 144 -3.43 27.94 -4.76
N LEU A 145 -3.74 26.84 -5.45
CA LEU A 145 -3.20 26.51 -6.77
C LEU A 145 -3.42 27.62 -7.82
N PRO A 146 -4.59 28.28 -7.93
CA PRO A 146 -4.80 29.33 -8.94
C PRO A 146 -3.80 30.48 -8.81
N ALA A 147 -3.58 30.97 -7.58
CA ALA A 147 -2.64 32.06 -7.32
C ALA A 147 -1.19 31.65 -7.61
N ARG A 148 -0.81 30.41 -7.22
CA ARG A 148 0.51 29.83 -7.51
C ARG A 148 0.77 29.70 -9.01
N ARG A 149 -0.22 29.25 -9.78
CA ARG A 149 -0.14 29.16 -11.25
C ARG A 149 0.05 30.53 -11.90
N LEU A 150 -0.71 31.54 -11.47
CA LEU A 150 -0.56 32.91 -11.98
C LEU A 150 0.85 33.45 -11.72
N LYS A 151 1.35 33.29 -10.49
CA LYS A 151 2.72 33.72 -10.11
C LYS A 151 3.78 33.03 -10.96
N ALA A 152 3.66 31.72 -11.20
CA ALA A 152 4.58 30.99 -12.07
C ALA A 152 4.59 31.55 -13.50
N ARG A 153 3.40 31.79 -14.09
CA ARG A 153 3.27 32.31 -15.46
C ARG A 153 3.79 33.74 -15.61
N LEU A 154 3.52 34.62 -14.65
CA LEU A 154 4.08 35.99 -14.62
C LEU A 154 5.61 35.98 -14.55
N ALA A 155 6.20 34.98 -13.89
CA ALA A 155 7.63 34.78 -13.82
C ALA A 155 8.21 34.00 -15.01
N GLY A 156 7.40 33.68 -16.05
CA GLY A 156 7.84 32.91 -17.22
C GLY A 156 8.14 31.42 -16.94
N ARG A 157 7.63 30.87 -15.83
CA ARG A 157 7.83 29.47 -15.42
C ARG A 157 6.55 28.64 -15.59
N THR A 158 6.71 27.33 -15.70
CA THR A 158 5.60 26.36 -15.69
C THR A 158 5.49 25.70 -14.32
N LEU A 159 4.26 25.59 -13.82
CA LEU A 159 3.89 24.76 -12.68
C LEU A 159 3.10 23.56 -13.22
N SER A 160 3.74 22.38 -13.25
CA SER A 160 3.12 21.11 -13.63
C SER A 160 2.29 20.57 -12.47
N VAL A 161 1.12 20.01 -12.78
CA VAL A 161 0.29 19.30 -11.81
C VAL A 161 0.18 17.87 -12.32
N ASP A 162 0.87 16.96 -11.64
CA ASP A 162 1.03 15.58 -12.10
C ASP A 162 -0.09 14.69 -11.54
N CYS A 163 -0.65 15.07 -10.39
CA CYS A 163 -1.74 14.35 -9.73
C CYS A 163 -2.58 15.32 -8.88
N VAL A 164 -3.89 15.06 -8.78
CA VAL A 164 -4.79 15.73 -7.82
C VAL A 164 -5.50 14.62 -7.03
N ASP A 165 -5.00 14.34 -5.83
CA ASP A 165 -5.46 13.20 -5.02
C ASP A 165 -5.09 13.40 -3.53
N LYS A 166 -5.71 12.61 -2.66
CA LYS A 166 -5.37 12.48 -1.23
C LYS A 166 -4.07 11.70 -0.99
N PHE A 167 -3.63 10.89 -1.96
CA PHE A 167 -2.43 10.06 -1.87
C PHE A 167 -1.36 10.53 -2.86
N PRO A 168 -0.11 10.73 -2.42
CA PRO A 168 1.00 10.88 -3.34
C PRO A 168 1.44 9.53 -3.93
N LYS A 169 2.30 9.60 -4.95
CA LYS A 169 3.04 8.43 -5.43
C LYS A 169 4.15 8.04 -4.44
N MET A 170 4.33 6.74 -4.22
CA MET A 170 5.22 6.17 -3.21
C MET A 170 6.67 6.63 -3.40
N THR A 171 7.14 6.69 -4.64
CA THR A 171 8.55 6.92 -4.96
C THR A 171 9.03 8.35 -4.70
N ASP A 172 8.12 9.30 -4.49
CA ASP A 172 8.49 10.64 -4.04
C ASP A 172 8.94 10.64 -2.56
N TYR A 173 8.63 9.55 -1.84
CA TYR A 173 8.93 9.38 -0.41
C TYR A 173 9.92 8.24 -0.19
N VAL A 174 9.70 7.08 -0.80
CA VAL A 174 10.56 5.91 -0.59
C VAL A 174 10.63 5.01 -1.83
N VAL A 175 11.84 4.53 -2.12
CA VAL A 175 12.09 3.47 -3.10
C VAL A 175 12.77 2.30 -2.37
N PRO A 176 12.02 1.28 -1.94
CA PRO A 176 12.59 0.13 -1.27
C PRO A 176 13.62 -0.61 -2.14
N LYS A 177 14.66 -1.16 -1.53
CA LYS A 177 15.69 -1.94 -2.25
C LYS A 177 15.12 -3.14 -3.02
N GLY A 178 15.67 -3.42 -4.19
CA GLY A 178 15.39 -4.65 -4.94
C GLY A 178 14.05 -4.69 -5.67
N ILE A 179 13.46 -3.53 -5.97
CA ILE A 179 12.21 -3.43 -6.76
C ILE A 179 12.44 -2.69 -8.07
N ARG A 180 11.49 -2.83 -9.00
CA ARG A 180 11.38 -1.98 -10.19
C ARG A 180 9.96 -1.48 -10.34
N ILE A 181 9.80 -0.21 -10.71
CA ILE A 181 8.51 0.41 -11.02
C ILE A 181 8.68 1.18 -12.33
N ALA A 182 7.96 0.77 -13.37
CA ALA A 182 8.11 1.36 -14.70
C ALA A 182 7.40 2.71 -14.82
N ASP A 183 6.20 2.84 -14.26
CA ASP A 183 5.48 4.10 -14.10
C ASP A 183 5.14 4.31 -12.63
N THR A 184 5.82 5.25 -11.99
CA THR A 184 5.69 5.49 -10.56
C THR A 184 4.37 6.14 -10.16
N ALA A 185 3.66 6.77 -11.09
CA ALA A 185 2.34 7.37 -10.81
C ALA A 185 1.29 6.31 -10.41
N ARG A 186 1.54 5.03 -10.70
CA ARG A 186 0.63 3.91 -10.43
C ARG A 186 0.90 3.17 -9.12
N VAL A 187 1.83 3.64 -8.30
CA VAL A 187 2.10 3.05 -6.98
C VAL A 187 1.92 4.12 -5.92
N ARG A 188 0.85 4.00 -5.13
CA ARG A 188 0.53 4.98 -4.07
C ARG A 188 1.43 4.80 -2.85
N LEU A 189 1.74 5.89 -2.14
CA LEU A 189 2.31 5.81 -0.80
C LEU A 189 1.40 4.96 0.09
N GLY A 190 1.98 4.01 0.83
CA GLY A 190 1.28 2.96 1.57
C GLY A 190 1.19 1.63 0.82
N ALA A 191 1.63 1.54 -0.45
CA ALA A 191 1.84 0.26 -1.11
C ALA A 191 3.06 -0.47 -0.52
N TYR A 192 2.99 -1.80 -0.42
CA TYR A 192 4.08 -2.66 0.03
C TYR A 192 4.60 -3.47 -1.15
N LEU A 193 5.85 -3.24 -1.57
CA LEU A 193 6.45 -3.98 -2.69
C LEU A 193 7.63 -4.83 -2.19
N GLY A 194 7.39 -6.13 -2.08
CA GLY A 194 8.40 -7.11 -1.66
C GLY A 194 9.60 -7.17 -2.62
N GLU A 195 10.73 -7.65 -2.12
CA GLU A 195 11.96 -7.75 -2.91
C GLU A 195 11.78 -8.64 -4.15
N GLY A 196 12.35 -8.22 -5.27
CA GLY A 196 12.19 -8.90 -6.57
C GLY A 196 10.87 -8.60 -7.27
N THR A 197 10.03 -7.70 -6.74
CA THR A 197 8.81 -7.25 -7.43
C THR A 197 9.16 -6.31 -8.58
N THR A 198 8.56 -6.56 -9.75
CA THR A 198 8.56 -5.62 -10.86
C THR A 198 7.12 -5.17 -11.13
N VAL A 199 6.85 -3.88 -10.97
CA VAL A 199 5.59 -3.26 -11.41
C VAL A 199 5.82 -2.64 -12.78
N MET A 200 5.21 -3.22 -13.82
CA MET A 200 5.30 -2.73 -15.19
C MET A 200 4.32 -1.56 -15.40
N HIS A 201 4.35 -0.93 -16.58
CA HIS A 201 3.60 0.29 -16.90
C HIS A 201 2.08 0.16 -16.66
N GLU A 202 1.49 -1.01 -16.92
CA GLU A 202 0.07 -1.25 -16.66
C GLU A 202 -0.19 -1.75 -15.23
N GLY A 203 0.86 -2.07 -14.49
CA GLY A 203 0.79 -2.43 -13.09
C GLY A 203 0.33 -1.27 -12.22
N PHE A 204 -0.54 -1.54 -11.26
CA PHE A 204 -0.99 -0.57 -10.26
C PHE A 204 -1.01 -1.22 -8.88
N CYS A 205 -0.58 -0.49 -7.86
CA CYS A 205 -0.68 -0.92 -6.48
C CYS A 205 -1.21 0.20 -5.59
N ASN A 206 -2.33 -0.08 -4.92
CA ASN A 206 -2.95 0.85 -3.99
C ASN A 206 -2.24 0.85 -2.62
N PHE A 207 -2.67 1.73 -1.71
CA PHE A 207 -2.26 1.69 -0.32
C PHE A 207 -2.78 0.43 0.39
N ASN A 208 -2.12 0.02 1.47
CA ASN A 208 -2.46 -1.16 2.26
C ASN A 208 -2.68 -2.40 1.38
N ALA A 209 -1.86 -2.53 0.35
CA ALA A 209 -1.89 -3.59 -0.64
C ALA A 209 -0.47 -3.81 -1.15
N GLY A 210 -0.23 -4.94 -1.80
CA GLY A 210 1.14 -5.23 -2.18
C GLY A 210 1.45 -6.64 -2.62
N THR A 211 2.75 -6.91 -2.62
CA THR A 211 3.36 -8.17 -3.02
C THR A 211 4.32 -8.64 -1.93
N GLU A 212 4.34 -9.95 -1.65
CA GLU A 212 5.40 -10.56 -0.83
C GLU A 212 6.76 -10.52 -1.55
N GLY A 213 6.74 -10.66 -2.88
CA GLY A 213 7.92 -10.69 -3.74
C GLY A 213 8.66 -12.05 -3.73
N PRO A 214 9.36 -12.42 -4.82
CA PRO A 214 9.37 -11.77 -6.14
C PRO A 214 8.03 -11.93 -6.88
N GLY A 215 7.83 -11.20 -7.98
CA GLY A 215 6.68 -11.35 -8.88
C GLY A 215 6.59 -10.27 -9.96
N MET A 216 5.86 -10.55 -11.03
CA MET A 216 5.59 -9.62 -12.13
C MET A 216 4.18 -9.03 -12.01
N ILE A 217 4.09 -7.71 -11.88
CA ILE A 217 2.81 -7.00 -11.71
C ILE A 217 2.57 -6.09 -12.92
N GLU A 218 1.68 -6.52 -13.79
CA GLU A 218 1.21 -5.79 -14.97
C GLU A 218 -0.30 -5.50 -14.91
N GLY A 219 -0.94 -5.91 -13.81
CA GLY A 219 -2.35 -5.63 -13.52
C GLY A 219 -2.55 -4.78 -12.26
N ARG A 220 -3.81 -4.67 -11.82
CA ARG A 220 -4.22 -3.78 -10.74
C ARG A 220 -4.40 -4.53 -9.42
N ILE A 221 -3.61 -4.16 -8.42
CA ILE A 221 -3.72 -4.59 -7.02
C ILE A 221 -4.55 -3.56 -6.25
N SER A 222 -5.79 -3.91 -5.92
CA SER A 222 -6.71 -3.05 -5.16
C SER A 222 -6.30 -2.94 -3.69
N ALA A 223 -6.79 -1.90 -3.00
CA ALA A 223 -6.51 -1.72 -1.56
C ALA A 223 -6.94 -2.95 -0.75
N GLY A 224 -6.10 -3.37 0.19
CA GLY A 224 -6.28 -4.58 0.98
C GLY A 224 -5.78 -5.87 0.32
N VAL A 225 -5.47 -5.88 -0.97
CA VAL A 225 -5.05 -7.10 -1.67
C VAL A 225 -3.57 -7.36 -1.47
N MET A 226 -3.25 -8.59 -1.03
CA MET A 226 -1.89 -9.11 -1.00
C MET A 226 -1.70 -10.20 -2.04
N VAL A 227 -0.59 -10.11 -2.75
CA VAL A 227 -0.13 -11.09 -3.74
C VAL A 227 1.04 -11.87 -3.17
N GLY A 228 0.89 -13.19 -3.11
CA GLY A 228 1.90 -14.11 -2.62
C GLY A 228 3.16 -14.17 -3.50
N LYS A 229 4.17 -14.86 -2.98
CA LYS A 229 5.47 -15.02 -3.62
C LYS A 229 5.35 -15.74 -4.96
N GLY A 230 6.10 -15.26 -5.97
CA GLY A 230 6.21 -15.90 -7.27
C GLY A 230 4.93 -15.87 -8.09
N SER A 231 3.99 -14.99 -7.75
CA SER A 231 2.73 -14.83 -8.46
C SER A 231 2.80 -13.70 -9.47
N ASP A 232 2.31 -13.95 -10.68
CA ASP A 232 2.34 -13.03 -11.80
C ASP A 232 0.93 -12.55 -12.17
N LEU A 233 0.79 -11.23 -12.27
CA LEU A 233 -0.44 -10.54 -12.66
C LEU A 233 -0.25 -9.97 -14.07
N GLY A 234 -0.81 -10.65 -15.07
CA GLY A 234 -0.69 -10.26 -16.48
C GLY A 234 -1.34 -8.91 -16.81
N GLY A 235 -0.93 -8.34 -17.95
CA GLY A 235 -1.27 -6.99 -18.39
C GLY A 235 -2.76 -6.65 -18.29
N GLY A 236 -3.10 -5.59 -17.55
CA GLY A 236 -4.47 -5.09 -17.43
C GLY A 236 -5.41 -5.94 -16.56
N CYS A 237 -4.93 -7.03 -15.96
CA CYS A 237 -5.76 -7.84 -15.08
C CYS A 237 -6.23 -7.05 -13.84
N SER A 238 -7.26 -7.55 -13.16
CA SER A 238 -7.92 -6.85 -12.06
C SER A 238 -8.06 -7.73 -10.83
N THR A 239 -7.69 -7.20 -9.67
CA THR A 239 -8.13 -7.72 -8.37
C THR A 239 -9.26 -6.84 -7.85
N MET A 240 -10.38 -7.44 -7.44
CA MET A 240 -11.51 -6.68 -6.91
C MET A 240 -11.15 -6.08 -5.55
N GLY A 241 -11.44 -4.80 -5.36
CA GLY A 241 -11.34 -4.15 -4.05
C GLY A 241 -12.62 -4.37 -3.24
N THR A 242 -12.50 -4.33 -1.92
CA THR A 242 -13.67 -4.37 -1.01
C THR A 242 -14.66 -3.22 -1.30
N LEU A 243 -14.16 -2.06 -1.72
CA LEU A 243 -14.96 -0.88 -2.07
C LEU A 243 -15.74 -1.02 -3.39
N SER A 244 -15.31 -1.86 -4.33
CA SER A 244 -15.92 -1.98 -5.66
C SER A 244 -16.80 -3.21 -5.84
N GLY A 245 -16.75 -4.18 -4.91
CA GLY A 245 -17.38 -5.50 -5.05
C GLY A 245 -18.60 -5.80 -4.18
N GLY A 246 -19.01 -4.89 -3.28
CA GLY A 246 -20.18 -5.08 -2.40
C GLY A 246 -20.07 -6.23 -1.39
N GLY A 247 -18.89 -6.86 -1.25
CA GLY A 247 -18.63 -7.96 -0.33
C GLY A 247 -17.53 -7.62 0.69
N ASN A 248 -17.61 -8.25 1.88
CA ASN A 248 -16.67 -8.01 3.00
C ASN A 248 -15.41 -8.89 2.97
N ILE A 249 -15.25 -9.76 1.96
CA ILE A 249 -14.11 -10.68 1.89
C ILE A 249 -12.92 -9.97 1.28
N VAL A 250 -11.80 -9.95 2.01
CA VAL A 250 -10.52 -9.42 1.52
C VAL A 250 -9.98 -10.37 0.45
N ILE A 251 -9.83 -9.86 -0.77
CA ILE A 251 -9.22 -10.61 -1.87
C ILE A 251 -7.72 -10.78 -1.58
N LYS A 252 -7.21 -12.00 -1.75
CA LYS A 252 -5.79 -12.32 -1.74
C LYS A 252 -5.45 -13.20 -2.95
N VAL A 253 -4.19 -13.19 -3.36
CA VAL A 253 -3.63 -14.13 -4.33
C VAL A 253 -2.55 -14.92 -3.60
N GLY A 254 -2.62 -16.25 -3.65
CA GLY A 254 -1.61 -17.12 -3.03
C GLY A 254 -0.26 -17.06 -3.74
N GLU A 255 0.60 -18.04 -3.43
CA GLU A 255 1.93 -18.18 -4.03
C GLU A 255 1.87 -18.90 -5.38
N GLY A 256 2.78 -18.57 -6.30
CA GLY A 256 2.93 -19.26 -7.59
C GLY A 256 1.70 -19.18 -8.50
N CYS A 257 0.85 -18.15 -8.36
CA CYS A 257 -0.33 -17.97 -9.19
C CYS A 257 0.00 -17.28 -10.52
N LEU A 258 -0.83 -17.51 -11.54
CA LEU A 258 -0.78 -16.81 -12.82
C LEU A 258 -2.15 -16.24 -13.16
N ILE A 259 -2.30 -14.92 -13.14
CA ILE A 259 -3.54 -14.25 -13.57
C ILE A 259 -3.32 -13.72 -14.98
N GLY A 260 -4.03 -14.27 -15.96
CA GLY A 260 -3.86 -13.91 -17.36
C GLY A 260 -4.16 -12.44 -17.65
N ALA A 261 -3.61 -11.93 -18.76
CA ALA A 261 -3.86 -10.56 -19.21
C ALA A 261 -5.36 -10.27 -19.35
N ASN A 262 -5.79 -9.08 -18.92
CA ASN A 262 -7.19 -8.63 -18.91
C ASN A 262 -8.17 -9.56 -18.16
N ALA A 263 -7.68 -10.51 -17.36
CA ALA A 263 -8.52 -11.29 -16.48
C ALA A 263 -8.98 -10.47 -15.26
N GLY A 264 -9.88 -11.03 -14.46
CA GLY A 264 -10.29 -10.41 -13.21
C GLY A 264 -10.68 -11.43 -12.16
N ILE A 265 -10.30 -11.17 -10.92
CA ILE A 265 -10.67 -11.99 -9.77
C ILE A 265 -11.49 -11.19 -8.76
N GLY A 266 -12.66 -11.75 -8.44
CA GLY A 266 -13.56 -11.30 -7.39
C GLY A 266 -13.69 -12.30 -6.24
N ILE A 267 -12.76 -13.25 -6.15
CA ILE A 267 -12.62 -14.21 -5.04
C ILE A 267 -11.13 -14.32 -4.63
N PRO A 268 -10.84 -14.67 -3.37
CA PRO A 268 -9.49 -15.09 -2.98
C PRO A 268 -9.02 -16.32 -3.78
N LEU A 269 -7.79 -16.29 -4.26
CA LEU A 269 -7.11 -17.47 -4.81
C LEU A 269 -6.23 -18.12 -3.73
N GLY A 270 -6.20 -19.46 -3.71
CA GLY A 270 -5.16 -20.21 -3.01
C GLY A 270 -3.84 -20.16 -3.78
N ASP A 271 -2.96 -21.10 -3.50
CA ASP A 271 -1.66 -21.20 -4.16
C ASP A 271 -1.79 -21.89 -5.52
N ARG A 272 -0.85 -21.60 -6.43
CA ARG A 272 -0.67 -22.26 -7.73
C ARG A 272 -1.91 -22.24 -8.63
N CYS A 273 -2.75 -21.23 -8.44
CA CYS A 273 -3.95 -21.02 -9.24
C CYS A 273 -3.63 -20.29 -10.54
N THR A 274 -4.26 -20.71 -11.63
CA THR A 274 -4.16 -20.06 -12.95
C THR A 274 -5.52 -19.56 -13.40
N VAL A 275 -5.60 -18.31 -13.84
CA VAL A 275 -6.80 -17.72 -14.44
C VAL A 275 -6.50 -17.38 -15.89
N GLU A 276 -7.31 -17.91 -16.80
CA GLU A 276 -7.21 -17.63 -18.23
C GLU A 276 -7.27 -16.12 -18.53
N ALA A 277 -6.52 -15.68 -19.54
CA ALA A 277 -6.59 -14.31 -20.04
C ALA A 277 -8.02 -13.92 -20.48
N GLY A 278 -8.46 -12.73 -20.09
CA GLY A 278 -9.80 -12.22 -20.40
C GLY A 278 -10.94 -12.85 -19.58
N LEU A 279 -10.67 -13.83 -18.73
CA LEU A 279 -11.68 -14.41 -17.84
C LEU A 279 -11.87 -13.54 -16.60
N TYR A 280 -13.11 -13.11 -16.36
CA TYR A 280 -13.48 -12.45 -15.11
C TYR A 280 -14.28 -13.41 -14.24
N ILE A 281 -13.77 -13.74 -13.06
CA ILE A 281 -14.41 -14.61 -12.06
C ILE A 281 -14.99 -13.75 -10.94
N THR A 282 -16.30 -13.58 -10.92
CA THR A 282 -17.01 -12.95 -9.79
C THR A 282 -17.43 -14.01 -8.76
N ALA A 283 -17.66 -13.62 -7.51
CA ALA A 283 -18.06 -14.56 -6.44
C ALA A 283 -19.32 -15.40 -6.78
N GLY A 284 -20.25 -14.84 -7.55
CA GLY A 284 -21.48 -15.51 -7.98
C GLY A 284 -21.37 -16.27 -9.31
N ALA A 285 -20.24 -16.21 -10.02
CA ALA A 285 -20.05 -16.91 -11.28
C ALA A 285 -20.27 -18.41 -11.09
N LYS A 286 -21.06 -19.03 -11.96
CA LYS A 286 -21.28 -20.48 -11.96
C LYS A 286 -20.13 -21.15 -12.69
N VAL A 287 -19.48 -22.07 -12.00
CA VAL A 287 -18.26 -22.74 -12.46
C VAL A 287 -18.51 -24.24 -12.49
N ALA A 288 -18.34 -24.85 -13.67
CA ALA A 288 -18.35 -26.30 -13.83
C ALA A 288 -16.99 -26.83 -13.35
N VAL A 289 -16.99 -27.56 -12.24
CA VAL A 289 -15.75 -28.15 -11.69
C VAL A 289 -15.52 -29.50 -12.34
N LEU A 290 -14.32 -29.65 -12.89
CA LEU A 290 -13.89 -30.86 -13.59
C LEU A 290 -12.83 -31.60 -12.76
N ASP A 291 -12.92 -32.94 -12.77
CA ASP A 291 -11.89 -33.81 -12.20
C ASP A 291 -10.66 -33.91 -13.11
N ASP A 292 -9.68 -34.72 -12.69
CA ASP A 292 -8.44 -34.96 -13.41
C ASP A 292 -8.63 -35.74 -14.74
N GLN A 293 -9.84 -36.27 -15.00
CA GLN A 293 -10.23 -36.85 -16.29
C GLN A 293 -11.05 -35.87 -17.15
N GLY A 294 -11.23 -34.63 -16.69
CA GLY A 294 -12.02 -33.61 -17.38
C GLY A 294 -13.52 -33.87 -17.35
N GLN A 295 -14.00 -34.78 -16.51
CA GLN A 295 -15.43 -35.03 -16.32
C GLN A 295 -16.02 -34.02 -15.35
N GLU A 296 -17.25 -33.60 -15.64
CA GLU A 296 -17.96 -32.65 -14.77
C GLU A 296 -18.40 -33.35 -13.48
N VAL A 297 -17.92 -32.83 -12.35
CA VAL A 297 -18.29 -33.33 -11.02
C VAL A 297 -19.54 -32.61 -10.52
N LYS A 298 -19.51 -31.27 -10.55
CA LYS A 298 -20.63 -30.39 -10.15
C LYS A 298 -20.44 -28.95 -10.62
N VAL A 299 -21.53 -28.19 -10.60
CA VAL A 299 -21.52 -26.75 -10.83
C VAL A 299 -21.68 -26.00 -9.49
N VAL A 300 -20.69 -25.19 -9.13
CA VAL A 300 -20.68 -24.40 -7.88
C VAL A 300 -20.64 -22.89 -8.17
N ALA A 301 -20.93 -22.06 -7.18
CA ALA A 301 -20.58 -20.64 -7.26
C ALA A 301 -19.07 -20.49 -7.01
N ALA A 302 -18.39 -19.57 -7.71
CA ALA A 302 -16.94 -19.40 -7.60
C ALA A 302 -16.47 -19.09 -6.18
N ARG A 303 -17.30 -18.45 -5.33
CA ARG A 303 -17.01 -18.25 -3.90
C ARG A 303 -16.73 -19.55 -3.13
N GLU A 304 -17.28 -20.68 -3.56
CA GLU A 304 -17.06 -21.99 -2.95
C GLU A 304 -15.65 -22.54 -3.28
N LEU A 305 -14.98 -21.96 -4.28
CA LEU A 305 -13.61 -22.27 -4.68
C LEU A 305 -12.58 -21.33 -4.01
N ALA A 306 -13.03 -20.37 -3.20
CA ALA A 306 -12.16 -19.35 -2.64
C ALA A 306 -11.05 -19.95 -1.76
N GLY A 307 -9.81 -19.58 -2.04
CA GLY A 307 -8.65 -20.02 -1.26
C GLY A 307 -8.21 -21.47 -1.49
N GLN A 308 -8.86 -22.21 -2.40
CA GLN A 308 -8.40 -23.53 -2.80
C GLN A 308 -7.17 -23.41 -3.70
N ASP A 309 -6.27 -24.38 -3.58
CA ASP A 309 -5.03 -24.44 -4.34
C ASP A 309 -5.19 -25.18 -5.67
N ASP A 310 -4.20 -25.01 -6.55
CA ASP A 310 -4.00 -25.82 -7.76
C ASP A 310 -5.20 -25.81 -8.73
N LEU A 311 -5.91 -24.68 -8.79
CA LEU A 311 -7.06 -24.50 -9.68
C LEU A 311 -6.66 -23.88 -11.01
N LEU A 312 -7.16 -24.43 -12.12
CA LEU A 312 -7.14 -23.78 -13.42
C LEU A 312 -8.54 -23.30 -13.80
N LEU A 313 -8.75 -21.99 -13.81
CA LEU A 313 -10.00 -21.33 -14.16
C LEU A 313 -9.93 -20.87 -15.62
N ARG A 314 -10.83 -21.38 -16.47
CA ARG A 314 -10.89 -21.07 -17.91
C ARG A 314 -12.32 -20.93 -18.43
N ARG A 315 -12.49 -20.32 -19.60
CA ARG A 315 -13.73 -20.34 -20.37
C ARG A 315 -13.61 -21.37 -21.49
N ASN A 316 -14.59 -22.25 -21.59
CA ASN A 316 -14.70 -23.15 -22.73
C ASN A 316 -15.08 -22.36 -23.97
N SER A 317 -14.23 -22.35 -24.99
CA SER A 317 -14.42 -21.55 -26.20
C SER A 317 -15.53 -22.04 -27.13
N THR A 318 -15.98 -23.29 -26.99
CA THR A 318 -17.04 -23.87 -27.83
C THR A 318 -18.43 -23.55 -27.28
N ASN A 319 -18.61 -23.58 -25.95
CA ASN A 319 -19.93 -23.40 -25.32
C ASN A 319 -20.03 -22.19 -24.38
N GLY A 320 -18.92 -21.48 -24.12
CA GLY A 320 -18.86 -20.28 -23.29
C GLY A 320 -18.91 -20.52 -21.78
N ARG A 321 -19.04 -21.76 -21.29
CA ARG A 321 -19.12 -22.03 -19.85
C ARG A 321 -17.79 -21.77 -19.15
N ILE A 322 -17.85 -21.37 -17.90
CA ILE A 322 -16.67 -21.24 -17.05
C ILE A 322 -16.38 -22.60 -16.43
N GLU A 323 -15.14 -23.06 -16.54
CA GLU A 323 -14.66 -24.33 -16.04
C GLU A 323 -13.57 -24.11 -15.01
N CYS A 324 -13.54 -24.96 -13.98
CA CYS A 324 -12.42 -25.09 -13.07
C CYS A 324 -11.86 -26.50 -13.21
N LEU A 325 -10.67 -26.61 -13.79
CA LEU A 325 -9.93 -27.87 -13.87
C LEU A 325 -9.14 -28.03 -12.58
N THR A 326 -9.18 -29.23 -12.03
CA THR A 326 -8.47 -29.60 -10.81
C THR A 326 -7.56 -30.79 -11.08
N ASN A 327 -6.49 -30.94 -10.30
CA ASN A 327 -5.63 -32.13 -10.32
C ASN A 327 -6.16 -33.24 -9.38
N LYS A 328 -7.40 -33.12 -8.89
CA LYS A 328 -7.99 -33.99 -7.88
C LYS A 328 -9.08 -34.86 -8.51
N SER A 329 -9.20 -36.09 -8.00
CA SER A 329 -10.34 -36.95 -8.32
C SER A 329 -11.64 -36.38 -7.73
N ALA A 330 -12.79 -36.79 -8.29
CA ALA A 330 -14.10 -36.34 -7.84
C ALA A 330 -14.35 -36.52 -6.32
N ILE A 331 -13.79 -37.58 -5.73
CA ILE A 331 -13.92 -37.87 -4.29
C ILE A 331 -13.12 -36.85 -3.46
N ALA A 332 -11.84 -36.67 -3.77
CA ALA A 332 -10.97 -35.72 -3.07
C ALA A 332 -11.45 -34.27 -3.22
N LEU A 333 -12.07 -33.96 -4.37
CA LEU A 333 -12.67 -32.65 -4.63
C LEU A 333 -13.91 -32.39 -3.77
N ASN A 334 -14.79 -33.39 -3.63
CA ASN A 334 -15.97 -33.25 -2.78
C ASN A 334 -15.58 -33.07 -1.31
N GLU A 335 -14.60 -33.82 -0.81
CA GLU A 335 -14.07 -33.62 0.54
C GLU A 335 -13.52 -32.20 0.74
N ALA A 336 -12.68 -31.72 -0.19
CA ALA A 336 -12.08 -30.39 -0.10
C ALA A 336 -13.11 -29.24 -0.11
N LEU A 337 -14.20 -29.40 -0.86
CA LEU A 337 -15.27 -28.40 -0.96
C LEU A 337 -16.26 -28.44 0.21
N HIS A 338 -16.31 -29.56 0.95
CA HIS A 338 -17.23 -29.74 2.09
C HIS A 338 -16.54 -29.68 3.45
N ALA A 339 -15.20 -29.76 3.51
CA ALA A 339 -14.44 -29.64 4.76
C ALA A 339 -14.50 -28.25 5.42
N HIS A 340 -15.03 -27.24 4.73
CA HIS A 340 -15.10 -25.85 5.19
C HIS A 340 -16.53 -25.26 5.28
N ASN A 341 -17.55 -26.11 5.26
CA ASN A 341 -18.94 -25.71 5.57
C ASN A 341 -19.25 -25.83 7.05
#